data_AF-A0A433SRH1-F1
#
_entry.id   AF-A0A433SRH1-F1
#
_cell.length_a   1.000
_cell.length_b   1.000
_cell.length_c   1.000
_cell.angle_alpha   90.00
_cell.angle_beta   90.00
_cell.angle_gamma   90.00
#
_symmetry.space_group_name_H-M   'P 1'
#
loop_
_entity.id
_entity.type
_entity.pdbx_description
1 polymer ?
#
loop_
_entity_poly.entity_id
_entity_poly.type
_entity_poly.pdbx_seq_one_letter_code
_entity_poly.pdbx_strand_id
1 'polypeptide(L)'
;IISVRLNQAPFLPGDTDLDQLNRIFQVLGTPTEADWPDMKCLPDYVTFKEFPRHPMKEIFTAASDDLLDVLDMTLAINPAKRCSASQALQMSYFSSKPAPTPGSQLPFPKSNKIVDKEKEAKRVSLKRKQNGNDAGGMKKRLVF
;
A
#
# COMPACT_ATOMS: atom_id res chain seq x y z
N ILE A 1 4.60 0.73 3.72
CA ILE A 1 3.94 0.81 2.38
C ILE A 1 4.19 2.17 1.73
N ILE A 2 3.91 3.28 2.42
CA ILE A 2 4.19 4.65 1.91
C ILE A 2 5.68 4.78 1.53
N SER A 3 6.58 4.35 2.43
CA SER A 3 8.03 4.34 2.18
C SER A 3 8.45 3.58 0.92
N VAL A 4 7.84 2.42 0.63
CA VAL A 4 8.13 1.63 -0.58
C VAL A 4 7.65 2.32 -1.85
N ARG A 5 6.53 3.06 -1.77
CA ARG A 5 6.02 3.84 -2.91
C ARG A 5 6.89 5.05 -3.22
N LEU A 6 7.49 5.67 -2.20
CA LEU A 6 8.44 6.77 -2.40
C LEU A 6 9.78 6.29 -2.96
N ASN A 7 10.33 5.21 -2.39
CA ASN A 7 11.68 4.77 -2.74
C ASN A 7 11.73 3.81 -3.94
N GLN A 8 10.57 3.37 -4.44
CA GLN A 8 10.44 2.36 -5.51
C GLN A 8 11.17 1.04 -5.21
N ALA A 9 11.54 0.83 -3.94
CA ALA A 9 12.33 -0.29 -3.44
C ALA A 9 11.88 -0.64 -2.02
N PRO A 10 12.07 -1.90 -1.58
CA PRO A 10 11.79 -2.27 -0.19
C PRO A 10 12.64 -1.42 0.75
N PHE A 11 11.96 -0.67 1.63
CA PHE A 11 12.60 0.30 2.52
C PHE A 11 13.56 -0.35 3.52
N LEU A 12 13.19 -1.53 4.02
CA LEU A 12 13.94 -2.29 5.04
C LEU A 12 13.89 -3.77 4.64
N PRO A 13 14.78 -4.24 3.74
CA PRO A 13 14.75 -5.61 3.25
C PRO A 13 15.58 -6.54 4.12
N GLY A 14 15.13 -6.90 5.33
CA GLY A 14 15.87 -7.81 6.20
C GLY A 14 15.75 -9.28 5.80
N ASP A 15 16.85 -10.02 5.92
CA ASP A 15 16.89 -11.45 5.61
C ASP A 15 16.49 -12.34 6.81
N THR A 16 16.60 -11.79 8.03
CA THR A 16 16.22 -12.42 9.31
C THR A 16 15.58 -11.39 10.23
N ASP A 17 14.88 -11.83 11.29
CA ASP A 17 14.26 -10.91 12.26
C ASP A 17 15.28 -9.97 12.91
N LEU A 18 16.47 -10.48 13.24
CA LEU A 18 17.55 -9.68 13.82
C LEU A 18 18.13 -8.68 12.82
N ASP A 19 18.28 -9.08 11.56
CA ASP A 19 18.73 -8.18 10.49
C ASP A 19 17.68 -7.09 10.20
N GLN A 20 16.41 -7.45 10.21
CA GLN A 20 15.30 -6.50 10.06
C GLN A 20 15.32 -5.44 11.17
N LEU A 21 15.50 -5.85 12.43
CA LEU A 21 15.60 -4.93 13.57
C LEU A 21 16.85 -4.04 13.45
N ASN A 22 18.00 -4.59 13.07
CA ASN A 22 19.21 -3.82 12.84
C ASN A 22 19.01 -2.75 11.76
N ARG A 23 18.35 -3.07 10.65
CA ARG A 23 18.05 -2.10 9.57
C ARG A 23 17.09 -1.02 10.04
N ILE A 24 16.07 -1.39 10.82
CA ILE A 24 15.15 -0.41 11.43
C ILE A 24 15.93 0.60 12.27
N PHE A 25 16.80 0.14 13.16
CA PHE A 25 17.56 1.02 14.04
C PHE A 25 18.65 1.82 13.32
N GLN A 26 19.28 1.27 12.27
CA GLN A 26 20.22 2.03 11.44
C GLN A 26 19.57 3.25 10.78
N VAL A 27 18.32 3.11 10.33
CA VAL A 27 17.61 4.17 9.62
C VAL A 27 16.90 5.13 10.58
N LEU A 28 16.14 4.60 11.55
CA LEU A 28 15.31 5.39 12.45
C LEU A 28 16.02 5.83 13.75
N GLY A 29 17.20 5.28 14.01
CA GLY A 29 17.94 5.40 15.27
C GLY A 29 17.57 4.31 16.28
N THR A 30 18.49 4.01 17.19
CA THR A 30 18.22 3.10 18.31
C THR A 30 17.47 3.86 19.40
N PRO A 31 16.28 3.42 19.82
CA PRO A 31 15.51 4.12 20.86
C PRO A 31 16.24 4.01 22.20
N THR A 32 16.24 5.11 22.96
CA THR A 32 16.76 5.11 24.33
C THR A 32 15.66 4.74 25.33
N GLU A 33 16.04 4.44 26.57
CA GLU A 33 15.09 4.16 27.67
C GLU A 33 14.20 5.39 28.00
N ALA A 34 14.67 6.60 27.67
CA ALA A 34 13.85 7.81 27.74
C ALA A 34 12.76 7.85 26.65
N ASP A 35 13.04 7.31 25.46
CA ASP A 35 12.09 7.30 24.35
C ASP A 35 11.08 6.16 24.44
N TRP A 36 11.53 5.02 24.98
CA TRP A 36 10.75 3.80 25.18
C TRP A 36 11.16 3.09 26.48
N PRO A 37 10.54 3.45 27.62
CA PRO A 37 10.95 2.95 28.94
C PRO A 37 10.76 1.44 29.09
N ASP A 38 9.68 0.88 28.55
CA ASP A 38 9.36 -0.55 28.70
C ASP A 38 10.02 -1.45 27.63
N MET A 39 10.95 -0.92 26.83
CA MET A 39 11.55 -1.67 25.72
C MET A 39 12.31 -2.91 26.20
N LYS A 40 13.07 -2.77 27.30
CA LYS A 40 13.90 -3.85 27.88
C LYS A 40 13.07 -4.94 28.56
N CYS A 41 11.80 -4.65 28.86
CA CYS A 41 10.88 -5.61 29.49
C CYS A 41 10.19 -6.54 28.48
N LEU A 42 10.46 -6.38 27.18
CA LEU A 42 9.90 -7.25 26.14
C LEU A 42 10.50 -8.66 26.22
N PRO A 43 9.69 -9.72 26.03
CA PRO A 43 10.09 -11.11 26.23
C PRO A 43 11.25 -11.55 25.33
N ASP A 44 11.36 -10.98 24.13
CA ASP A 44 12.41 -11.27 23.14
C ASP A 44 13.36 -10.09 22.92
N TYR A 45 13.54 -9.23 23.93
CA TYR A 45 14.45 -8.08 23.82
C TYR A 45 15.91 -8.55 23.66
N VAL A 46 16.58 -8.03 22.64
CA VAL A 46 18.01 -8.20 22.41
C VAL A 46 18.66 -6.82 22.44
N THR A 47 19.86 -6.73 23.00
CA THR A 47 20.64 -5.49 22.98
C THR A 47 21.18 -5.25 21.57
N PHE A 48 20.88 -4.08 21.00
CA PHE A 48 21.37 -3.64 19.69
C PHE A 48 22.47 -2.59 19.84
N LYS A 49 23.24 -2.38 18.76
CA LYS A 49 24.17 -1.24 18.70
C LYS A 49 23.39 0.07 18.67
N GLU A 50 23.98 1.11 19.24
CA GLU A 50 23.42 2.46 19.17
C GLU A 50 23.69 3.07 17.80
N PHE A 51 22.62 3.46 17.11
CA PHE A 51 22.67 4.16 15.83
C PHE A 51 22.03 5.54 15.98
N PRO A 52 22.65 6.60 15.42
CA PRO A 52 22.04 7.92 15.39
C PRO A 52 20.82 7.90 14.46
N ARG A 53 19.81 8.73 14.78
CA ARG A 53 18.65 8.94 13.92
C ARG A 53 19.07 9.71 12.68
N HIS A 54 18.79 9.15 11.50
CA HIS A 54 18.97 9.86 10.24
C HIS A 54 17.78 10.79 9.98
N PRO A 55 18.00 11.99 9.43
CA PRO A 55 16.91 12.88 9.04
C PRO A 55 16.03 12.23 7.97
N MET A 56 14.71 12.20 8.19
CA MET A 56 13.76 11.58 7.25
C MET A 56 13.79 12.24 5.86
N LYS A 57 14.16 13.52 5.79
CA LYS A 57 14.33 14.27 4.54
C LYS A 57 15.46 13.74 3.66
N GLU A 58 16.51 13.20 4.26
CA GLU A 58 17.64 12.59 3.53
C GLU A 58 17.25 11.20 3.00
N ILE A 59 16.39 10.49 3.73
CA ILE A 59 15.92 9.15 3.37
C ILE A 59 14.82 9.22 2.30
N PHE A 60 13.88 10.16 2.45
CA PHE A 60 12.73 10.35 1.57
C PHE A 60 12.85 11.69 0.84
N THR A 61 13.83 11.79 -0.05
CA THR A 61 14.12 13.02 -0.80
C THR A 61 12.97 13.52 -1.68
N ALA A 62 12.05 12.61 -2.06
CA ALA A 62 10.86 12.93 -2.84
C ALA A 62 9.62 13.27 -1.99
N ALA A 63 9.72 13.20 -0.65
CA ALA A 63 8.61 13.53 0.23
C ALA A 63 8.52 15.04 0.48
N SER A 64 7.30 15.57 0.52
CA SER A 64 7.03 16.91 1.03
C SER A 64 7.17 16.94 2.56
N ASP A 65 7.39 18.12 3.14
CA ASP A 65 7.52 18.27 4.59
C ASP A 65 6.26 17.74 5.33
N ASP A 66 5.06 17.98 4.79
CA ASP A 66 3.79 17.45 5.32
C ASP A 66 3.76 15.90 5.36
N LEU A 67 4.38 15.25 4.37
CA LEU A 67 4.44 13.79 4.28
C LEU A 67 5.50 13.23 5.23
N LEU A 68 6.59 13.96 5.45
CA LEU A 68 7.61 13.60 6.43
C LEU A 68 7.00 13.53 7.83
N ASP A 69 6.11 14.45 8.19
CA ASP A 69 5.38 14.42 9.47
C ASP A 69 4.53 13.14 9.62
N VAL A 70 3.81 12.77 8.56
CA VAL A 70 3.01 11.52 8.54
C VAL A 70 3.94 10.31 8.69
N LEU A 71 5.07 10.31 8.00
CA LEU A 71 6.06 9.24 8.07
C LEU A 71 6.66 9.12 9.46
N ASP A 72 7.00 10.23 10.13
CA ASP A 72 7.53 10.24 11.49
C ASP A 72 6.54 9.63 12.49
N MET A 73 5.25 10.00 12.39
CA MET A 73 4.21 9.49 13.29
C MET A 73 3.86 8.03 13.02
N THR A 74 3.89 7.59 11.76
CA THR A 74 3.57 6.20 11.38
C THR A 74 4.75 5.24 11.57
N LEU A 75 5.98 5.72 11.49
CA LEU A 75 7.22 4.95 11.69
C LEU A 75 7.82 5.12 13.09
N ALA A 76 7.07 5.68 14.04
CA ALA A 76 7.50 5.73 15.43
C ALA A 76 7.83 4.33 15.96
N ILE A 77 9.04 4.18 16.51
CA ILE A 77 9.57 2.91 17.05
C ILE A 77 8.74 2.49 18.28
N ASN A 78 8.49 3.44 19.19
CA ASN A 78 7.61 3.21 20.32
C ASN A 78 6.15 3.09 19.84
N PRO A 79 5.48 1.93 20.01
CA PRO A 79 4.12 1.73 19.55
C PRO A 79 3.11 2.66 20.23
N ALA A 80 3.36 3.09 21.48
CA ALA A 80 2.49 4.01 22.20
C ALA A 80 2.53 5.44 21.61
N LYS A 81 3.63 5.82 20.96
CA LYS A 81 3.79 7.10 20.26
C LYS A 81 3.32 7.03 18.80
N ARG A 82 3.02 5.85 18.28
CA ARG A 82 2.62 5.65 16.88
C ARG A 82 1.18 6.12 16.67
N CYS A 83 0.95 6.96 15.66
CA CYS A 83 -0.40 7.46 15.38
C CYS A 83 -1.33 6.36 14.89
N SER A 84 -2.62 6.47 15.23
CA SER A 84 -3.66 5.62 14.64
C SER A 84 -3.95 6.01 13.20
N ALA A 85 -4.58 5.13 12.44
CA ALA A 85 -5.00 5.43 11.06
C ALA A 85 -5.92 6.66 10.99
N SER A 86 -6.84 6.78 11.96
CA SER A 86 -7.75 7.93 12.06
C SER A 86 -6.99 9.23 12.31
N GLN A 87 -5.99 9.22 13.19
CA GLN A 87 -5.15 10.40 13.46
C GLN A 87 -4.32 10.79 12.23
N ALA A 88 -3.72 9.81 11.55
CA ALA A 88 -2.95 10.04 10.34
C ALA A 88 -3.79 10.73 9.25
N LEU A 89 -5.05 10.31 9.06
CA LEU A 89 -5.96 10.90 8.07
C LEU A 89 -6.35 12.36 8.36
N GLN A 90 -6.22 12.82 9.61
CA GLN A 90 -6.49 14.21 9.98
C GLN A 90 -5.26 15.12 9.79
N MET A 91 -4.10 14.58 9.42
CA MET A 91 -2.88 15.37 9.22
C MET A 91 -2.96 16.23 7.95
N SER A 92 -2.18 17.32 7.94
CA SER A 92 -2.15 18.31 6.86
C SER A 92 -1.96 17.69 5.48
N TYR A 93 -1.15 16.64 5.36
CA TYR A 93 -0.90 15.93 4.11
C TYR A 93 -2.17 15.48 3.37
N PHE A 94 -3.22 15.05 4.08
CA PHE A 94 -4.46 14.58 3.44
C PHE A 94 -5.45 15.71 3.14
N SER A 95 -5.18 16.92 3.63
CA SER A 95 -6.01 18.11 3.41
C SER A 95 -5.32 19.16 2.52
N SER A 96 -4.01 19.05 2.31
CA SER A 96 -3.21 19.97 1.51
C SER A 96 -3.22 19.60 0.03
N LYS A 97 -2.81 20.54 -0.82
CA LYS A 97 -2.57 20.28 -2.25
C LYS A 97 -1.20 19.60 -2.41
N PRO A 98 -1.04 18.65 -3.34
CA PRO A 98 -2.01 18.21 -4.35
C PRO A 98 -3.05 17.22 -3.79
N ALA A 99 -4.28 17.33 -4.28
CA ALA A 99 -5.33 16.36 -3.98
C ALA A 99 -4.98 14.96 -4.54
N PRO A 100 -5.46 13.88 -3.91
CA PRO A 100 -5.20 12.53 -4.39
C PRO A 100 -5.76 12.32 -5.80
N THR A 101 -4.98 11.64 -6.66
CA THR A 101 -5.40 11.30 -8.01
C THR A 101 -6.67 10.45 -7.97
N PRO A 102 -7.75 10.83 -8.69
CA PRO A 102 -8.97 10.02 -8.76
C PRO A 102 -8.67 8.62 -9.28
N GLY A 103 -9.41 7.62 -8.79
CA GLY A 103 -9.15 6.21 -9.11
C GLY A 103 -9.16 5.88 -10.62
N SER A 104 -9.90 6.65 -11.42
CA SER A 104 -9.95 6.51 -12.89
C SER A 104 -8.67 6.95 -13.60
N GLN A 105 -7.84 7.77 -12.95
CA GLN A 105 -6.58 8.30 -13.49
C GLN A 105 -5.35 7.60 -12.91
N LEU A 106 -5.53 6.61 -12.02
CA LEU A 106 -4.42 5.84 -11.48
C LEU A 106 -3.79 4.94 -12.56
N PRO A 107 -2.45 4.85 -12.61
CA PRO A 107 -1.78 3.98 -13.55
C PRO A 107 -2.04 2.51 -13.20
N PHE A 108 -2.62 1.76 -14.12
CA PHE A 108 -2.79 0.32 -13.96
C PHE A 108 -1.46 -0.40 -14.27
N PRO A 109 -1.05 -1.38 -13.43
CA PRO A 109 0.10 -2.22 -13.76
C PRO A 109 -0.16 -2.97 -15.07
N LYS A 110 0.85 -3.04 -15.94
CA LYS A 110 0.77 -3.74 -17.24
C LYS A 110 0.84 -5.25 -17.04
N SER A 111 -0.21 -5.86 -16.47
CA SER A 111 -0.43 -7.32 -16.44
C SER A 111 -1.89 -7.52 -16.00
N ASN A 112 -2.85 -8.01 -16.77
CA ASN A 112 -2.87 -8.99 -17.86
C ASN A 112 -3.97 -8.59 -18.87
N LYS A 113 -3.75 -8.79 -20.18
CA LYS A 113 -4.77 -8.70 -21.26
C LYS A 113 -5.94 -9.72 -21.10
N ILE A 114 -6.16 -10.25 -19.90
CA ILE A 114 -7.19 -11.24 -19.58
C ILE A 114 -8.51 -10.54 -19.24
N VAL A 115 -8.48 -9.40 -18.54
CA VAL A 115 -9.71 -8.67 -18.15
C VAL A 115 -10.39 -7.98 -19.33
N ASP A 116 -9.63 -7.50 -20.32
CA ASP A 116 -10.23 -6.89 -21.51
C ASP A 116 -10.82 -7.94 -22.45
N LYS A 117 -10.17 -9.12 -22.58
CA LYS A 117 -10.73 -10.25 -23.33
C LYS A 117 -12.02 -10.79 -22.71
N GLU A 118 -12.13 -10.82 -21.38
CA GLU A 118 -13.35 -11.28 -20.71
C GLU A 118 -14.52 -10.29 -20.90
N LYS A 119 -14.25 -8.98 -20.87
CA LYS A 119 -15.26 -7.94 -21.14
C LYS A 119 -15.71 -7.95 -22.61
N GLU A 120 -14.79 -8.21 -23.55
CA GLU A 120 -15.10 -8.32 -24.97
C GLU A 120 -15.84 -9.63 -25.31
N ALA A 121 -15.44 -10.76 -24.73
CA ALA A 121 -16.13 -12.05 -24.86
C ALA A 121 -17.56 -12.02 -24.29
N LYS A 122 -17.79 -11.30 -23.18
CA LYS A 122 -19.14 -11.07 -22.63
C LYS A 122 -19.98 -10.17 -23.54
N ARG A 123 -19.44 -9.08 -24.10
CA ARG A 123 -20.17 -8.22 -25.08
C ARG A 123 -20.55 -8.96 -26.35
N VAL A 124 -19.67 -9.82 -26.89
CA VAL A 124 -19.94 -10.62 -28.10
C VAL A 124 -21.02 -11.68 -27.84
N SER A 125 -21.02 -12.32 -26.66
CA SER A 125 -22.00 -13.36 -26.30
C SER A 125 -23.41 -12.79 -26.06
N LEU A 126 -23.52 -11.60 -25.48
CA LEU A 126 -24.80 -10.88 -25.32
C LEU A 126 -25.42 -10.49 -26.68
N LYS A 127 -24.59 -10.08 -27.64
CA LYS A 127 -25.04 -9.67 -28.98
C LYS A 127 -25.50 -10.84 -29.85
N ARG A 128 -24.92 -12.03 -29.67
CA ARG A 128 -25.40 -13.27 -30.32
C ARG A 128 -26.76 -13.74 -29.80
N LYS A 129 -27.10 -13.47 -28.54
CA LYS A 129 -28.39 -13.90 -27.94
C LYS A 129 -29.57 -12.99 -28.32
N GLN A 130 -29.33 -11.73 -28.68
CA GLN A 130 -30.39 -10.82 -29.14
C GLN A 130 -30.78 -11.00 -30.61
N ASN A 131 -29.91 -11.53 -31.47
CA ASN A 131 -30.20 -11.70 -32.90
C ASN A 131 -30.98 -12.98 -33.28
N GLY A 132 -31.30 -13.85 -32.31
CA GLY A 132 -31.95 -15.14 -32.56
C GLY A 132 -33.47 -15.18 -32.29
N ASN A 133 -34.11 -14.04 -32.05
CA ASN A 133 -35.49 -14.01 -31.56
C ASN A 133 -36.43 -13.19 -32.45
N ASP A 134 -36.32 -13.38 -33.76
CA ASP A 134 -37.34 -12.95 -34.71
C ASP A 134 -37.47 -13.94 -35.88
N ALA A 135 -38.34 -14.93 -35.72
CA ALA A 135 -39.04 -15.62 -36.80
C ALA A 135 -40.08 -16.57 -36.19
N GLY A 136 -41.35 -16.16 -36.28
CA GLY A 136 -42.50 -16.89 -35.74
C GLY A 136 -42.78 -18.23 -36.41
N GLY A 137 -43.53 -19.06 -35.67
CA GLY A 137 -44.51 -20.07 -36.09
C GLY A 137 -44.26 -20.93 -37.33
N MET A 138 -44.24 -22.26 -37.15
CA MET A 138 -45.37 -23.12 -37.54
C MET A 138 -45.12 -24.57 -37.09
N LYS A 139 -46.10 -25.13 -36.39
CA LYS A 139 -46.18 -26.51 -35.91
C LYS A 139 -46.40 -27.44 -37.12
N LYS A 140 -45.51 -28.39 -37.38
CA LYS A 140 -45.70 -29.44 -38.40
C LYS A 140 -45.69 -30.81 -37.74
N ARG A 141 -46.87 -31.45 -37.75
CA ARG A 141 -47.16 -32.77 -37.19
C ARG A 141 -46.49 -33.84 -38.08
N LEU A 142 -45.84 -34.82 -37.47
CA LEU A 142 -45.22 -35.97 -38.15
C LEU A 142 -46.31 -36.88 -38.77
N VAL A 143 -46.16 -37.26 -40.03
CA VAL A 143 -46.81 -38.44 -40.63
C VAL A 143 -45.77 -39.08 -41.57
N PHE A 144 -45.69 -40.41 -41.48
CA PHE A 144 -44.64 -41.32 -41.97
C PHE A 144 -44.07 -41.06 -43.37
#